data_AF-A0A847EPQ2-F1
#
_entry.id   AF-A0A847EPQ2-F1
#
_cell.length_a   1.000
_cell.length_b   1.000
_cell.length_c   1.000
_cell.angle_alpha   90.00
_cell.angle_beta   90.00
_cell.angle_gamma   90.00
#
_symmetry.space_group_name_H-M   'P 1'
#
loop_
_entity.id
_entity.type
_entity.pdbx_description
1 polymer ?
#
loop_
_entity_poly.entity_id
_entity_poly.type
_entity_poly.pdbx_seq_one_letter_code
_entity_poly.pdbx_strand_id
1 'polypeptide(L)'
;AAYLADRGDTVAFVRRLLAATRERPAQWSCFGLHEWAMVYRTDATRHAWPLRLGADGTDAVVEAHQLRCTHFDAFRFFTPDAVGRNLHAPTRERQVELEQPGCLHASMDTYKWAYKLVPGVPSDLVMDALALARDARELDMRAAPYDLAALGVEPIRIETPEGKAAHVAEQRRVADRGDALRARLVAACDALLGAGVAA
;
A
#
# COMPACT_ATOMS: atom_id res chain seq x y z
N ALA A 1 17.57 -18.92 -18.50
CA ALA A 1 17.30 -20.28 -18.00
C ALA A 1 17.41 -20.39 -16.46
N ALA A 2 18.62 -20.36 -15.87
CA ALA A 2 18.81 -20.61 -14.42
C ALA A 2 17.99 -19.68 -13.49
N TYR A 3 17.92 -18.37 -13.79
CA TYR A 3 17.10 -17.43 -13.02
C TYR A 3 15.62 -17.81 -12.99
N LEU A 4 15.04 -18.23 -14.12
CA LEU A 4 13.62 -18.60 -14.20
C LEU A 4 13.33 -19.97 -13.58
N ALA A 5 14.31 -20.89 -13.59
CA ALA A 5 14.17 -22.14 -12.87
C ALA A 5 14.02 -21.91 -11.35
N ASP A 6 14.68 -20.89 -10.80
CA ASP A 6 14.59 -20.51 -9.37
C ASP A 6 13.41 -19.56 -9.09
N ARG A 7 13.17 -18.57 -9.96
CA ARG A 7 12.26 -17.44 -9.69
C ARG A 7 10.99 -17.41 -10.53
N GLY A 8 10.77 -18.37 -11.41
CA GLY A 8 9.65 -18.39 -12.37
C GLY A 8 8.28 -18.14 -11.72
N ASP A 9 7.98 -18.83 -10.63
CA ASP A 9 6.72 -18.67 -9.89
C ASP A 9 6.56 -17.26 -9.30
N THR A 10 7.66 -16.66 -8.82
CA THR A 10 7.65 -15.28 -8.31
C THR A 10 7.39 -14.30 -9.45
N VAL A 11 8.04 -14.47 -10.61
CA VAL A 11 7.81 -13.63 -11.80
C VAL A 11 6.35 -13.72 -12.24
N ALA A 12 5.82 -14.94 -12.36
CA ALA A 12 4.44 -15.18 -12.77
C ALA A 12 3.42 -14.59 -11.78
N PHE A 13 3.66 -14.74 -10.47
CA PHE A 13 2.83 -14.16 -9.43
C PHE A 13 2.84 -12.63 -9.49
N VAL A 14 4.01 -12.00 -9.52
CA VAL A 14 4.14 -10.54 -9.56
C VAL A 14 3.47 -9.97 -10.81
N ARG A 15 3.73 -10.58 -11.98
CA ARG A 15 3.07 -10.19 -13.23
C ARG A 15 1.55 -10.19 -13.09
N ARG A 16 0.98 -11.30 -12.60
CA ARG A 16 -0.48 -11.46 -12.41
C ARG A 16 -1.04 -10.43 -11.43
N LEU A 17 -0.39 -10.24 -10.29
CA LEU A 17 -0.81 -9.27 -9.27
C LEU A 17 -0.83 -7.84 -9.82
N LEU A 18 0.28 -7.43 -10.45
CA LEU A 18 0.42 -6.06 -10.95
C LEU A 18 -0.57 -5.79 -12.09
N ALA A 19 -0.72 -6.72 -13.05
CA ALA A 19 -1.70 -6.58 -14.13
C ALA A 19 -3.14 -6.45 -13.58
N ALA A 20 -3.54 -7.37 -12.68
CA ALA A 20 -4.88 -7.34 -12.09
C ALA A 20 -5.14 -6.07 -11.28
N THR A 21 -4.13 -5.54 -10.59
CA THR A 21 -4.24 -4.27 -9.85
C THR A 21 -4.50 -3.09 -10.79
N ARG A 22 -3.86 -3.04 -11.96
CA ARG A 22 -4.04 -1.94 -12.93
C ARG A 22 -5.42 -1.92 -13.58
N GLU A 23 -6.01 -3.10 -13.79
CA GLU A 23 -7.29 -3.25 -14.49
C GLU A 23 -8.51 -2.88 -13.63
N ARG A 24 -8.33 -2.70 -12.32
CA ARG A 24 -9.43 -2.40 -11.39
C ARG A 24 -9.73 -0.91 -11.29
N PRO A 25 -11.00 -0.55 -11.00
CA PRO A 25 -11.34 0.81 -10.60
C PRO A 25 -10.60 1.22 -9.31
N ALA A 26 -9.94 2.39 -9.36
CA ALA A 26 -9.28 2.95 -8.20
C ALA A 26 -10.28 3.34 -7.10
N GLN A 27 -9.95 3.00 -5.85
CA GLN A 27 -10.69 3.38 -4.65
C GLN A 27 -9.89 4.39 -3.83
N TRP A 28 -10.56 5.47 -3.41
CA TRP A 28 -9.96 6.63 -2.73
C TRP A 28 -10.49 6.83 -1.30
N SER A 29 -11.36 5.94 -0.83
CA SER A 29 -12.11 6.09 0.42
C SER A 29 -11.47 5.39 1.62
N CYS A 30 -10.21 4.95 1.51
CA CYS A 30 -9.46 4.37 2.62
C CYS A 30 -8.84 5.44 3.54
N PHE A 31 -8.40 6.57 2.98
CA PHE A 31 -7.83 7.72 3.70
C PHE A 31 -6.66 7.42 4.66
N GLY A 32 -5.96 6.29 4.52
CA GLY A 32 -4.92 5.90 5.48
C GLY A 32 -5.46 5.33 6.80
N LEU A 33 -6.78 5.09 6.91
CA LEU A 33 -7.42 4.57 8.12
C LEU A 33 -6.94 3.17 8.55
N HIS A 34 -6.11 2.50 7.73
CA HIS A 34 -5.47 1.26 8.16
C HIS A 34 -4.56 1.47 9.37
N GLU A 35 -3.81 2.57 9.48
CA GLU A 35 -2.95 2.82 10.66
C GLU A 35 -3.80 3.13 11.92
N TRP A 36 -4.96 3.74 11.73
CA TRP A 36 -5.93 4.00 12.81
C TRP A 36 -6.53 2.70 13.35
N ALA A 37 -6.85 1.77 12.46
CA ALA A 37 -7.33 0.45 12.80
C ALA A 37 -6.28 -0.43 13.52
N MET A 38 -4.99 -0.13 13.38
CA MET A 38 -3.91 -0.85 14.09
C MET A 38 -3.77 -0.43 15.56
N VAL A 39 -4.38 0.69 15.96
CA VAL A 39 -4.35 1.22 17.34
C VAL A 39 -5.75 1.36 17.95
N TYR A 40 -6.77 0.85 17.29
CA TYR A 40 -8.15 0.93 17.75
C TYR A 40 -8.41 0.07 18.99
N ARG A 41 -8.91 0.69 20.07
CA ARG A 41 -9.23 0.06 21.36
C ARG A 41 -8.08 -0.75 21.95
N THR A 42 -6.87 -0.22 21.86
CA THR A 42 -5.69 -0.86 22.45
C THR A 42 -4.69 0.17 22.96
N ASP A 43 -4.04 -0.15 24.07
CA ASP A 43 -2.87 0.59 24.56
C ASP A 43 -1.57 0.14 23.87
N ALA A 44 -1.61 -0.94 23.09
CA ALA A 44 -0.46 -1.49 22.41
C ALA A 44 -0.24 -0.80 21.06
N THR A 45 0.60 0.22 21.02
CA THR A 45 0.96 0.90 19.76
C THR A 45 2.12 0.19 19.05
N ARG A 46 2.09 0.17 17.72
CA ARG A 46 3.19 -0.38 16.91
C ARG A 46 4.43 0.52 16.87
N HIS A 47 4.24 1.81 17.19
CA HIS A 47 5.24 2.84 17.11
C HIS A 47 5.31 3.61 18.43
N ALA A 48 6.52 3.91 18.88
CA ALA A 48 6.77 4.68 20.09
C ALA A 48 6.55 6.20 19.87
N TRP A 49 5.44 6.55 19.22
CA TRP A 49 4.99 7.93 18.99
C TRP A 49 3.62 8.14 19.66
N PRO A 50 3.37 9.32 20.26
CA PRO A 50 2.07 9.59 20.87
C PRO A 50 0.97 9.71 19.80
N LEU A 51 -0.27 9.40 20.17
CA LEU A 51 -1.43 9.62 19.31
C LEU A 51 -1.85 11.10 19.37
N ARG A 52 -2.02 11.75 18.22
CA ARG A 52 -2.31 13.18 18.14
C ARG A 52 -3.68 13.57 18.73
N LEU A 53 -4.62 12.63 18.75
CA LEU A 53 -5.98 12.80 19.31
C LEU A 53 -6.18 12.04 20.64
N GLY A 54 -5.11 11.47 21.20
CA GLY A 54 -5.24 10.49 22.29
C GLY A 54 -5.95 9.20 21.83
N ALA A 55 -6.16 8.27 22.77
CA ALA A 55 -6.83 7.00 22.52
C ALA A 55 -8.30 7.22 22.10
N ASP A 56 -9.09 7.90 22.95
CA ASP A 56 -10.52 8.14 22.72
C ASP A 56 -10.82 8.86 21.41
N GLY A 57 -10.03 9.88 21.06
CA GLY A 57 -10.20 10.60 19.80
C GLY A 57 -9.82 9.77 18.59
N THR A 58 -8.82 8.88 18.71
CA THR A 58 -8.43 7.94 17.66
C THR A 58 -9.52 6.89 17.43
N ASP A 59 -10.08 6.35 18.51
CA ASP A 59 -11.19 5.40 18.46
C ASP A 59 -12.43 6.03 17.85
N ALA A 60 -12.78 7.27 18.23
CA ALA A 60 -13.91 7.99 17.65
C ALA A 60 -13.78 8.17 16.13
N VAL A 61 -12.56 8.38 15.61
CA VAL A 61 -12.32 8.43 14.16
C VAL A 61 -12.59 7.07 13.51
N VAL A 62 -12.10 5.97 14.08
CA VAL A 62 -12.40 4.62 13.56
C VAL A 62 -13.89 4.31 13.64
N GLU A 63 -14.58 4.78 14.68
CA GLU A 63 -16.00 4.55 14.89
C GLU A 63 -16.89 5.31 13.89
N ALA A 64 -16.52 6.55 13.57
CA ALA A 64 -17.23 7.42 12.64
C ALA A 64 -17.05 7.05 11.15
N HIS A 65 -16.17 6.08 10.83
CA HIS A 65 -15.80 5.74 9.46
C HIS A 65 -15.99 4.25 9.14
N GLN A 66 -16.39 3.97 7.91
CA GLN A 66 -16.34 2.61 7.37
C GLN A 66 -14.90 2.31 6.92
N LEU A 67 -14.22 1.39 7.59
CA LEU A 67 -12.92 0.88 7.13
C LEU A 67 -13.11 0.11 5.82
N ARG A 68 -12.24 0.37 4.83
CA ARG A 68 -12.32 -0.19 3.46
C ARG A 68 -10.95 -0.62 2.92
N CYS A 69 -10.03 -1.00 3.80
CA CYS A 69 -8.70 -1.44 3.39
C CYS A 69 -8.81 -2.74 2.57
N THR A 70 -8.21 -2.75 1.38
CA THR A 70 -8.12 -3.96 0.54
C THR A 70 -6.72 -4.58 0.57
N HIS A 71 -5.77 -3.96 1.25
CA HIS A 71 -4.37 -4.34 1.22
C HIS A 71 -4.01 -5.26 2.39
N PHE A 72 -3.69 -6.52 2.10
CA PHE A 72 -3.45 -7.54 3.13
C PHE A 72 -2.29 -7.21 4.07
N ASP A 73 -1.18 -6.69 3.55
CA ASP A 73 0.01 -6.40 4.37
C ASP A 73 -0.21 -5.24 5.37
N ALA A 74 -1.26 -4.43 5.18
CA ALA A 74 -1.74 -3.48 6.18
C ALA A 74 -2.80 -4.12 7.08
N PHE A 75 -3.81 -4.76 6.48
CA PHE A 75 -4.95 -5.35 7.19
C PHE A 75 -4.55 -6.36 8.28
N ARG A 76 -3.50 -7.17 8.05
CA ARG A 76 -3.04 -8.20 9.02
C ARG A 76 -2.53 -7.64 10.34
N PHE A 77 -2.41 -6.31 10.47
CA PHE A 77 -2.00 -5.62 11.69
C PHE A 77 -3.15 -4.96 12.43
N PHE A 78 -4.39 -5.05 11.92
CA PHE A 78 -5.54 -4.48 12.60
C PHE A 78 -5.70 -5.11 13.98
N THR A 79 -6.18 -4.32 14.94
CA THR A 79 -6.54 -4.88 16.25
C THR A 79 -7.71 -5.86 16.09
N PRO A 80 -7.86 -6.84 17.00
CA PRO A 80 -9.00 -7.77 16.96
C PRO A 80 -10.36 -7.04 16.86
N ASP A 81 -10.51 -5.91 17.56
CA ASP A 81 -11.73 -5.10 17.55
C ASP A 81 -11.94 -4.31 16.25
N ALA A 82 -10.89 -4.05 15.47
CA ALA A 82 -10.99 -3.35 14.18
C ALA A 82 -11.25 -4.30 13.00
N VAL A 83 -10.86 -5.57 13.08
CA VAL A 83 -10.99 -6.55 11.98
C VAL A 83 -12.41 -6.61 11.44
N GLY A 84 -13.41 -6.73 12.33
CA GLY A 84 -14.84 -6.81 11.95
C GLY A 84 -15.43 -5.52 11.40
N ARG A 85 -14.74 -4.38 11.54
CA ARG A 85 -15.19 -3.08 11.02
C ARG A 85 -14.78 -2.84 9.58
N ASN A 86 -13.84 -3.63 9.04
CA ASN A 86 -13.40 -3.49 7.66
C ASN A 86 -14.42 -4.12 6.70
N LEU A 87 -14.81 -3.39 5.66
CA LEU A 87 -15.76 -3.85 4.65
C LEU A 87 -15.28 -5.11 3.92
N HIS A 88 -13.96 -5.27 3.84
CA HIS A 88 -13.32 -6.41 3.22
C HIS A 88 -12.59 -7.24 4.28
N ALA A 89 -12.40 -8.53 4.01
CA ALA A 89 -11.49 -9.39 4.75
C ALA A 89 -10.32 -9.81 3.84
N PRO A 90 -9.31 -8.94 3.61
CA PRO A 90 -8.15 -9.30 2.84
C PRO A 90 -7.43 -10.52 3.44
N THR A 91 -7.06 -11.46 2.57
CA THR A 91 -6.11 -12.54 2.89
C THR A 91 -4.96 -12.51 1.89
N ARG A 92 -3.88 -13.24 2.16
CA ARG A 92 -2.76 -13.33 1.22
C ARG A 92 -3.19 -13.94 -0.12
N GLU A 93 -4.03 -14.97 -0.06
CA GLU A 93 -4.53 -15.72 -1.21
C GLU A 93 -5.41 -14.83 -2.10
N ARG A 94 -6.16 -13.92 -1.48
CA ARG A 94 -7.04 -12.96 -2.17
C ARG A 94 -6.34 -11.67 -2.59
N GLN A 95 -5.02 -11.53 -2.37
CA GLN A 95 -4.30 -10.29 -2.70
C GLN A 95 -4.49 -9.92 -4.19
N VAL A 96 -4.38 -10.90 -5.09
CA VAL A 96 -4.58 -10.69 -6.52
C VAL A 96 -5.99 -10.20 -6.82
N GLU A 97 -7.02 -10.60 -6.06
CA GLU A 97 -8.43 -10.25 -6.23
C GLU A 97 -8.77 -8.85 -5.68
N LEU A 98 -8.14 -8.44 -4.58
CA LEU A 98 -8.55 -7.27 -3.80
C LEU A 98 -7.67 -6.03 -4.00
N GLU A 99 -6.40 -6.21 -4.37
CA GLU A 99 -5.49 -5.09 -4.54
C GLU A 99 -5.95 -4.17 -5.69
N GLN A 100 -5.89 -2.86 -5.47
CA GLN A 100 -6.48 -1.85 -6.38
C GLN A 100 -5.53 -0.65 -6.51
N PRO A 101 -5.56 0.07 -7.65
CA PRO A 101 -4.47 0.96 -8.02
C PRO A 101 -4.43 2.27 -7.24
N GLY A 102 -5.55 2.68 -6.64
CA GLY A 102 -5.64 3.81 -5.72
C GLY A 102 -5.11 3.50 -4.31
N CYS A 103 -4.79 2.24 -3.98
CA CYS A 103 -4.25 1.92 -2.66
C CYS A 103 -2.83 2.49 -2.55
N LEU A 104 -2.59 3.29 -1.51
CA LEU A 104 -1.27 3.89 -1.27
C LEU A 104 -0.19 2.81 -1.13
N HIS A 105 -0.51 1.76 -0.37
CA HIS A 105 0.38 0.62 -0.17
C HIS A 105 0.61 -0.21 -1.43
N ALA A 106 -0.38 -0.40 -2.30
CA ALA A 106 -0.17 -1.06 -3.58
C ALA A 106 0.76 -0.28 -4.52
N SER A 107 0.88 1.05 -4.33
CA SER A 107 1.85 1.88 -5.06
C SER A 107 3.24 1.79 -4.41
N MET A 108 3.31 1.84 -3.08
CA MET A 108 4.54 1.62 -2.30
C MET A 108 5.17 0.25 -2.59
N ASP A 109 4.35 -0.78 -2.73
CA ASP A 109 4.77 -2.16 -2.97
C ASP A 109 5.41 -2.40 -4.35
N THR A 110 5.30 -1.46 -5.29
CA THR A 110 6.05 -1.56 -6.56
C THR A 110 7.55 -1.73 -6.29
N TYR A 111 8.09 -1.11 -5.24
CA TYR A 111 9.47 -1.33 -4.81
C TYR A 111 9.71 -2.76 -4.29
N LYS A 112 8.84 -3.27 -3.41
CA LYS A 112 8.92 -4.65 -2.90
C LYS A 112 8.97 -5.64 -4.04
N TRP A 113 8.12 -5.45 -5.05
CA TRP A 113 8.05 -6.34 -6.20
C TRP A 113 9.26 -6.20 -7.13
N ALA A 114 9.68 -4.97 -7.46
CA ALA A 114 10.89 -4.75 -8.25
C ALA A 114 12.12 -5.38 -7.59
N TYR A 115 12.29 -5.18 -6.28
CA TYR A 115 13.42 -5.72 -5.52
C TYR A 115 13.43 -7.25 -5.50
N LYS A 116 12.27 -7.91 -5.32
CA LYS A 116 12.16 -9.38 -5.37
C LYS A 116 12.52 -9.99 -6.72
N LEU A 117 12.42 -9.20 -7.79
CA LEU A 117 12.73 -9.62 -9.16
C LEU A 117 14.18 -9.32 -9.56
N VAL A 118 15.02 -8.78 -8.69
CA VAL A 118 16.47 -8.62 -8.98
C VAL A 118 17.12 -10.01 -9.11
N PRO A 119 18.02 -10.23 -10.09
CA PRO A 119 18.53 -9.28 -11.10
C PRO A 119 17.73 -9.27 -12.42
N GLY A 120 16.54 -9.87 -12.48
CA GLY A 120 15.70 -9.98 -13.67
C GLY A 120 15.03 -8.67 -14.13
N VAL A 121 15.08 -7.59 -13.34
CA VAL A 121 14.58 -6.27 -13.72
C VAL A 121 15.70 -5.23 -13.74
N PRO A 122 15.62 -4.20 -14.61
CA PRO A 122 16.59 -3.10 -14.65
C PRO A 122 16.73 -2.38 -13.30
N SER A 123 17.96 -2.00 -12.92
CA SER A 123 18.23 -1.36 -11.62
C SER A 123 17.61 0.04 -11.50
N ASP A 124 17.51 0.79 -12.59
CA ASP A 124 16.83 2.08 -12.65
C ASP A 124 15.34 1.95 -12.29
N LEU A 125 14.66 0.90 -12.77
CA LEU A 125 13.27 0.60 -12.40
C LEU A 125 13.11 0.32 -10.90
N VAL A 126 14.08 -0.37 -10.28
CA VAL A 126 14.09 -0.58 -8.82
C VAL A 126 14.24 0.75 -8.07
N MET A 127 15.11 1.63 -8.55
CA MET A 127 15.34 2.94 -7.93
C MET A 127 14.14 3.89 -8.10
N ASP A 128 13.48 3.90 -9.25
CA ASP A 128 12.26 4.67 -9.47
C ASP A 128 11.14 4.21 -8.51
N ALA A 129 11.02 2.89 -8.32
CA ALA A 129 10.06 2.31 -7.39
C ALA A 129 10.40 2.64 -5.93
N LEU A 130 11.67 2.64 -5.55
CA LEU A 130 12.13 3.08 -4.23
C LEU A 130 11.78 4.55 -3.97
N ALA A 131 12.00 5.42 -4.97
CA ALA A 131 11.65 6.83 -4.86
C ALA A 131 10.13 7.02 -4.64
N LEU A 132 9.29 6.29 -5.39
CA LEU A 132 7.85 6.32 -5.15
C LEU A 132 7.47 5.76 -3.77
N ALA A 133 8.11 4.68 -3.33
CA ALA A 133 7.83 4.08 -2.02
C ALA A 133 8.14 5.04 -0.87
N ARG A 134 9.20 5.84 -0.99
CA ARG A 134 9.52 6.92 -0.04
C ARG A 134 8.40 7.96 0.00
N ASP A 135 7.99 8.50 -1.15
CA ASP A 135 6.96 9.55 -1.21
C ASP A 135 5.62 9.03 -0.69
N ALA A 136 5.28 7.78 -1.02
CA ALA A 136 4.10 7.09 -0.50
C ALA A 136 4.15 6.91 1.03
N ARG A 137 5.33 6.60 1.58
CA ARG A 137 5.54 6.45 3.02
C ARG A 137 5.36 7.77 3.75
N GLU A 138 5.84 8.87 3.18
CA GLU A 138 5.62 10.19 3.76
C GLU A 138 4.12 10.53 3.82
N LEU A 139 3.37 10.27 2.75
CA LEU A 139 1.92 10.48 2.75
C LEU A 139 1.21 9.59 3.80
N ASP A 140 1.61 8.33 3.92
CA ASP A 140 1.07 7.39 4.91
C ASP A 140 1.31 7.90 6.35
N MET A 141 2.54 8.36 6.64
CA MET A 141 2.90 8.96 7.92
C MET A 141 2.10 10.23 8.22
N ARG A 142 1.89 11.09 7.22
CA ARG A 142 1.10 12.32 7.39
C ARG A 142 -0.37 12.04 7.67
N ALA A 143 -0.92 10.93 7.21
CA ALA A 143 -2.32 10.54 7.44
C ALA A 143 -2.53 9.70 8.72
N ALA A 144 -1.45 9.27 9.37
CA ALA A 144 -1.48 8.37 10.51
C ALA A 144 -2.08 9.04 11.79
N PRO A 145 -2.48 8.26 12.81
CA PRO A 145 -2.97 8.81 14.06
C PRO A 145 -1.86 9.36 14.97
N TYR A 146 -0.60 9.13 14.63
CA TYR A 146 0.56 9.52 15.42
C TYR A 146 0.89 11.01 15.26
N ASP A 147 1.35 11.64 16.35
CA ASP A 147 2.01 12.93 16.31
C ASP A 147 3.50 12.73 15.98
N LEU A 148 3.87 13.19 14.79
CA LEU A 148 5.21 13.08 14.22
C LEU A 148 5.86 14.46 14.03
N ALA A 149 5.40 15.50 14.73
CA ALA A 149 5.91 16.86 14.59
C ALA A 149 7.43 16.95 14.88
N ALA A 150 7.94 16.14 15.80
CA ALA A 150 9.38 16.07 16.10
C ALA A 150 10.23 15.53 14.92
N LEU A 151 9.61 14.86 13.95
CA LEU A 151 10.25 14.44 12.69
C LEU A 151 10.06 15.46 11.55
N GLY A 152 9.40 16.59 11.82
CA GLY A 152 9.04 17.59 10.81
C GLY A 152 7.88 17.15 9.90
N VAL A 153 7.08 16.17 10.32
CA VAL A 153 5.97 15.62 9.53
C VAL A 153 4.65 16.26 9.96
N GLU A 154 4.14 17.18 9.14
CA GLU A 154 2.86 17.85 9.39
C GLU A 154 1.66 16.94 9.01
N PRO A 155 0.72 16.71 9.94
CA PRO A 155 -0.40 15.80 9.69
C PRO A 155 -1.39 16.33 8.65
N ILE A 156 -1.85 15.43 7.78
CA ILE A 156 -3.09 15.59 7.02
C ILE A 156 -4.23 15.05 7.88
N ARG A 157 -5.09 15.96 8.34
CA ARG A 157 -6.18 15.67 9.29
C ARG A 157 -7.36 14.96 8.64
N ILE A 158 -7.22 13.66 8.35
CA ILE A 158 -8.22 12.83 7.65
C ILE A 158 -9.54 12.61 8.42
N GLU A 159 -9.64 13.07 9.66
CA GLU A 159 -10.89 13.18 10.42
C GLU A 159 -11.79 14.31 9.90
N THR A 160 -11.24 15.26 9.14
CA THR A 160 -11.96 16.40 8.55
C THR A 160 -12.25 16.18 7.06
N PRO A 161 -13.31 16.77 6.49
CA PRO A 161 -13.55 16.76 5.05
C PRO A 161 -12.39 17.35 4.24
N GLU A 162 -11.79 18.45 4.72
CA GLU A 162 -10.69 19.14 4.06
C GLU A 162 -9.42 18.28 4.03
N GLY A 163 -9.10 17.63 5.15
CA GLY A 163 -7.96 16.71 5.21
C GLY A 163 -8.15 15.48 4.32
N LYS A 164 -9.37 14.93 4.23
CA LYS A 164 -9.67 13.85 3.27
C LYS A 164 -9.47 14.30 1.82
N ALA A 165 -9.92 15.49 1.46
CA ALA A 165 -9.74 16.04 0.13
C ALA A 165 -8.24 16.22 -0.20
N ALA A 166 -7.46 16.76 0.73
CA ALA A 166 -6.02 16.91 0.60
C ALA A 166 -5.31 15.55 0.46
N HIS A 167 -5.67 14.57 1.29
CA HIS A 167 -5.13 13.21 1.21
C HIS A 167 -5.40 12.57 -0.15
N VAL A 168 -6.64 12.65 -0.65
CA VAL A 168 -7.01 12.07 -1.96
C VAL A 168 -6.27 12.74 -3.12
N ALA A 169 -6.03 14.05 -3.05
CA ALA A 169 -5.26 14.76 -4.08
C ALA A 169 -3.82 14.23 -4.16
N GLU A 170 -3.13 14.05 -3.03
CA GLU A 170 -1.78 13.48 -3.00
C GLU A 170 -1.78 11.99 -3.37
N GLN A 171 -2.76 11.23 -2.88
CA GLN A 171 -2.91 9.80 -3.15
C GLN A 171 -3.07 9.52 -4.65
N ARG A 172 -3.77 10.39 -5.39
CA ARG A 172 -3.89 10.30 -6.84
C ARG A 172 -2.54 10.47 -7.55
N ARG A 173 -1.73 11.45 -7.14
CA ARG A 173 -0.39 11.65 -7.72
C ARG A 173 0.52 10.44 -7.50
N VAL A 174 0.44 9.83 -6.31
CA VAL A 174 1.18 8.59 -6.00
C VAL A 174 0.66 7.42 -6.83
N ALA A 175 -0.67 7.29 -6.98
CA ALA A 175 -1.29 6.23 -7.76
C ALA A 175 -0.94 6.32 -9.25
N ASP A 176 -0.92 7.52 -9.84
CA ASP A 176 -0.57 7.74 -11.25
C ASP A 176 0.88 7.32 -11.54
N ARG A 177 1.82 7.72 -10.67
CA ARG A 177 3.22 7.27 -10.73
C ARG A 177 3.34 5.76 -10.51
N GLY A 178 2.55 5.23 -9.58
CA GLY A 178 2.45 3.80 -9.33
C GLY A 178 2.01 3.03 -10.56
N ASP A 179 1.00 3.51 -11.30
CA ASP A 179 0.52 2.82 -12.51
C ASP A 179 1.59 2.74 -13.60
N ALA A 180 2.34 3.83 -13.81
CA ALA A 180 3.47 3.85 -14.74
C ALA A 180 4.54 2.81 -14.38
N LEU A 181 4.87 2.66 -13.09
CA LEU A 181 5.81 1.64 -12.63
C LEU A 181 5.26 0.22 -12.75
N ARG A 182 3.97 0.01 -12.43
CA ARG A 182 3.32 -1.31 -12.62
C ARG A 182 3.36 -1.73 -14.09
N ALA A 183 3.09 -0.82 -15.02
CA ALA A 183 3.18 -1.10 -16.45
C ALA A 183 4.59 -1.56 -16.87
N ARG A 184 5.64 -0.85 -16.41
CA ARG A 184 7.04 -1.21 -16.67
C ARG A 184 7.42 -2.57 -16.06
N LEU A 185 6.98 -2.83 -14.83
CA LEU A 185 7.22 -4.11 -14.15
C LEU A 185 6.50 -5.28 -14.84
N VAL A 186 5.25 -5.09 -15.29
CA VAL A 186 4.51 -6.10 -16.06
C VAL A 186 5.25 -6.41 -17.36
N ALA A 187 5.71 -5.39 -18.10
CA ALA A 187 6.48 -5.58 -19.33
C ALA A 187 7.80 -6.33 -19.08
N ALA A 188 8.51 -6.02 -17.99
CA ALA A 188 9.73 -6.73 -17.61
C ALA A 188 9.44 -8.21 -17.26
N CYS A 189 8.36 -8.48 -16.52
CA CYS A 189 7.94 -9.86 -16.26
C CYS A 189 7.54 -10.61 -17.54
N ASP A 190 6.82 -9.97 -18.45
CA ASP A 190 6.42 -10.58 -19.72
C ASP A 190 7.65 -10.93 -20.58
N ALA A 191 8.66 -10.06 -20.61
CA ALA A 191 9.94 -10.34 -21.28
C ALA A 191 10.70 -11.52 -20.66
N LEU A 192 10.76 -11.59 -19.32
CA LEU A 192 11.36 -12.69 -18.59
C LEU A 192 10.65 -14.03 -18.89
N LEU A 193 9.31 -14.05 -18.84
CA LEU A 193 8.52 -15.25 -19.09
C LEU A 193 8.59 -15.69 -20.57
N GLY A 194 8.56 -14.74 -21.50
CA GLY A 194 8.68 -15.02 -22.94
C GLY A 194 10.05 -15.57 -23.34
N ALA A 195 11.13 -15.08 -22.71
CA ALA A 195 12.49 -15.59 -22.92
C ALA A 195 12.68 -17.02 -22.38
N GLY A 196 11.84 -17.47 -21.45
CA GLY A 196 11.84 -18.84 -20.92
C GLY A 196 11.16 -19.87 -21.81
N VAL A 197 10.28 -19.45 -22.73
CA VAL A 197 9.56 -20.34 -23.67
C VAL A 197 10.37 -20.57 -24.96
N ALA A 198 11.28 -19.65 -25.29
CA ALA A 198 12.09 -19.69 -26.51
C ALA A 198 13.46 -20.39 -26.34
N ALA A 199 13.78 -20.92 -25.15
CA ALA A 199 15.03 -21.59 -24.81
C ALA A 199 14.78 -23.04 -24.41
#